data_AF-A0A561PGR0-F1
#
_entry.id   AF-A0A561PGR0-F1
#
_cell.length_a   1.000
_cell.length_b   1.000
_cell.length_c   1.000
_cell.angle_alpha   90.00
_cell.angle_beta   90.00
_cell.angle_gamma   90.00
#
_symmetry.space_group_name_H-M   'P 1'
#
loop_
_entity.id
_entity.type
_entity.pdbx_description
1 polymer ?
#
loop_
_entity_poly.entity_id
_entity_poly.type
_entity_poly.pdbx_seq_one_letter_code
_entity_poly.pdbx_strand_id
1 'polypeptide(L)'
;MKYLLWYCFLLLPFFSHGQELTSYRDTVHNFSVGIPAGWQVMQAPAPSPVKLLAGRLSADSTQRMPEKFNVTIIDAPRSSLYAEVKKLLNYTRHNPYFKLVDSSTIINKGKRQFRMDEIHQEPNIPDTFFASIFVSYTNNKVYLLTASTLLPFSADFRPLFHQVGASFKTGKASRKERLKIAFPAAEKWKAIIDTDVDNLATRQLLPENETPDNWTQLLNEMTMEQGQVTSIDQAIKSFTGAALQQSPNATVTLLAKENLPKRRWALFKVESPVSAVQAPQSQLYYVMQGPEAFHVVFIARKESFLLPSFIKTWGDIFRKSQIVYE
;
A
#
# COMPACT_ATOMS: atom_id res chain seq x y z
N MET A 1 -31.16 -29.88 19.31
CA MET A 1 -30.81 -28.45 19.45
C MET A 1 -30.04 -28.17 20.75
N LYS A 2 -28.89 -28.82 20.98
CA LYS A 2 -28.09 -28.64 22.24
C LYS A 2 -26.65 -28.15 22.02
N TYR A 3 -26.25 -27.87 20.78
CA TYR A 3 -24.87 -27.48 20.44
C TYR A 3 -24.74 -26.10 19.77
N LEU A 4 -25.84 -25.35 19.58
CA LEU A 4 -25.79 -24.05 18.91
C LEU A 4 -25.27 -22.91 19.81
N LEU A 5 -25.36 -23.06 21.13
CA LEU A 5 -24.95 -22.02 22.10
C LEU A 5 -23.45 -22.00 22.39
N TRP A 6 -22.71 -23.07 22.06
CA TRP A 6 -21.26 -23.15 22.31
C TRP A 6 -20.41 -22.50 21.20
N TYR A 7 -20.93 -22.37 19.98
CA TYR A 7 -20.23 -21.67 18.90
C TYR A 7 -20.31 -20.14 19.00
N CYS A 8 -21.29 -19.59 19.74
CA CYS A 8 -21.43 -18.14 19.89
C CYS A 8 -20.43 -17.51 20.88
N PHE A 9 -19.77 -18.30 21.74
CA PHE A 9 -18.75 -17.80 22.68
C PHE A 9 -17.31 -17.87 22.13
N LEU A 10 -17.07 -18.55 21.00
CA LEU A 10 -15.76 -18.61 20.33
C LEU A 10 -15.54 -17.52 19.27
N LEU A 11 -16.53 -16.65 19.07
CA LEU A 11 -16.49 -15.51 18.15
C LEU A 11 -16.68 -14.17 18.88
N LEU A 12 -16.25 -14.08 20.13
CA LEU A 12 -15.96 -12.76 20.70
C LEU A 12 -14.68 -12.28 20.01
N PRO A 13 -14.73 -11.27 19.13
CA PRO A 13 -13.50 -10.62 18.71
C PRO A 13 -12.86 -10.15 20.01
N PHE A 14 -11.68 -10.67 20.33
CA PHE A 14 -10.83 -10.02 21.31
C PHE A 14 -10.67 -8.60 20.78
N PHE A 15 -11.37 -7.65 21.39
CA PHE A 15 -11.13 -6.24 21.21
C PHE A 15 -9.73 -6.01 21.81
N SER A 16 -8.73 -6.30 20.97
CA SER A 16 -7.40 -5.76 21.10
C SER A 16 -7.61 -4.27 21.30
N HIS A 17 -7.33 -3.79 22.51
CA HIS A 17 -7.35 -2.37 22.85
C HIS A 17 -6.17 -1.70 22.12
N GLY A 18 -6.23 -1.69 20.78
CA GLY A 18 -5.29 -0.98 19.95
C GLY A 18 -5.41 0.49 20.29
N GLN A 19 -4.34 1.05 20.84
CA GLN A 19 -4.29 2.46 21.16
C GLN A 19 -4.48 3.27 19.87
N GLU A 20 -5.29 4.33 19.91
CA GLU A 20 -5.43 5.22 18.77
C GLU A 20 -4.10 5.92 18.49
N LEU A 21 -3.70 5.95 17.22
CA LEU A 21 -2.50 6.64 16.75
C LEU A 21 -2.88 7.93 16.03
N THR A 22 -2.33 9.06 16.48
CA THR A 22 -2.46 10.35 15.78
C THR A 22 -1.36 10.47 14.74
N SER A 23 -1.70 10.83 13.50
CA SER A 23 -0.69 10.93 12.43
C SER A 23 0.22 12.15 12.62
N TYR A 24 1.53 11.91 12.72
CA TYR A 24 2.57 12.92 12.59
C TYR A 24 3.20 12.85 11.20
N ARG A 25 3.47 14.01 10.60
CA ARG A 25 4.05 14.14 9.26
C ARG A 25 5.20 15.13 9.27
N ASP A 26 6.38 14.69 8.81
CA ASP A 26 7.54 15.53 8.57
C ASP A 26 7.72 15.73 7.07
N THR A 27 7.42 16.93 6.59
CA THR A 27 7.52 17.29 5.17
C THR A 27 8.93 17.69 4.74
N VAL A 28 9.80 18.04 5.69
CA VAL A 28 11.21 18.39 5.40
C VAL A 28 12.00 17.12 5.14
N HIS A 29 11.80 16.13 6.00
CA HIS A 29 12.51 14.86 5.99
C HIS A 29 11.75 13.73 5.31
N ASN A 30 10.52 13.99 4.85
CA ASN A 30 9.71 13.12 4.01
C ASN A 30 9.37 11.77 4.66
N PHE A 31 8.75 11.82 5.83
CA PHE A 31 8.16 10.64 6.46
C PHE A 31 6.88 10.99 7.22
N SER A 32 6.11 9.97 7.56
CA SER A 32 4.98 10.08 8.50
C SER A 32 4.95 8.86 9.42
N VAL A 33 4.46 9.04 10.64
CA VAL A 33 4.34 7.96 11.64
C VAL A 33 3.15 8.26 12.56
N GLY A 34 2.49 7.23 13.05
CA GLY A 34 1.46 7.35 14.09
C GLY A 34 2.08 7.53 15.47
N ILE A 35 1.63 8.54 16.20
CA ILE A 35 2.00 8.83 17.59
C ILE A 35 0.92 8.25 18.50
N PRO A 36 1.25 7.37 19.47
CA PRO A 36 0.28 6.89 20.43
C PRO A 36 -0.33 8.03 21.26
N ALA A 37 -1.61 7.90 21.60
CA ALA A 37 -2.30 8.90 22.44
C ALA A 37 -1.54 9.17 23.76
N GLY A 38 -1.35 10.44 24.09
CA GLY A 38 -0.65 10.88 25.32
C GLY A 38 0.88 10.89 25.24
N TRP A 39 1.48 10.50 24.11
CA TRP A 39 2.93 10.62 23.91
C TRP A 39 3.31 12.03 23.49
N GLN A 40 4.46 12.49 23.96
CA GLN A 40 5.03 13.77 23.58
C GLN A 40 6.01 13.61 22.43
N VAL A 41 5.97 14.56 21.51
CA VAL A 41 6.88 14.64 20.37
C VAL A 41 7.94 15.71 20.64
N MET A 42 9.20 15.34 20.44
CA MET A 42 10.36 16.20 20.62
C MET A 42 11.20 16.18 19.33
N GLN A 43 11.77 17.33 18.97
CA GLN A 43 12.77 17.41 17.92
C GLN A 43 14.16 17.24 18.53
N ALA A 44 15.00 16.43 17.89
CA ALA A 44 16.41 16.34 18.28
C ALA A 44 17.16 17.61 17.83
N PRO A 45 18.18 18.05 18.59
CA PRO A 45 18.96 19.23 18.23
C PRO A 45 19.69 19.02 16.89
N ALA A 46 19.76 20.06 16.06
CA ALA A 46 20.57 20.05 14.85
C ALA A 46 22.04 20.34 15.18
N PRO A 47 23.02 19.68 14.52
CA PRO A 47 22.87 18.62 13.53
C PRO A 47 22.75 17.22 14.20
N SER A 48 21.63 16.53 13.98
CA SER A 48 21.45 15.14 14.42
C SER A 48 20.85 14.28 13.29
N PRO A 49 21.27 13.01 13.13
CA PRO A 49 20.60 12.07 12.23
C PRO A 49 19.21 11.66 12.75
N VAL A 50 18.95 11.84 14.05
CA VAL A 50 17.63 11.67 14.64
C VAL A 50 16.77 12.88 14.27
N LYS A 51 15.61 12.64 13.64
CA LYS A 51 14.68 13.69 13.17
C LYS A 51 13.43 13.79 14.01
N LEU A 52 13.08 12.71 14.71
CA LEU A 52 11.93 12.65 15.59
C LEU A 52 12.29 11.85 16.83
N LEU A 53 11.87 12.34 17.98
CA LEU A 53 11.77 11.60 19.23
C LEU A 53 10.32 11.67 19.68
N ALA A 54 9.74 10.55 20.08
CA ALA A 54 8.44 10.51 20.73
C ALA A 54 8.54 9.61 21.95
N GLY A 55 7.93 10.00 23.06
CA GLY A 55 7.98 9.20 24.28
C GLY A 55 6.78 9.45 25.16
N ARG A 56 6.45 8.44 25.96
CA ARG A 56 5.50 8.58 27.04
C ARG A 56 6.09 9.50 28.12
N LEU A 57 5.30 10.40 28.70
CA LEU A 57 5.68 11.01 29.96
C LEU A 57 5.46 9.99 31.08
N SER A 58 6.52 9.62 31.80
CA SER A 58 6.33 8.84 33.03
C SER A 58 5.65 9.72 34.07
N ALA A 59 4.55 9.24 34.64
CA ALA A 59 3.99 9.82 35.87
C ALA A 59 4.87 9.51 37.09
N ASP A 60 5.69 8.45 36.99
CA ASP A 60 6.61 8.01 38.01
C ASP A 60 8.04 8.43 37.68
N SER A 61 8.54 9.44 38.40
CA SER A 61 9.91 9.94 38.26
C SER A 61 11.00 8.89 38.56
N THR A 62 10.64 7.75 39.16
CA THR A 62 11.58 6.66 39.45
C THR A 62 11.84 5.75 38.24
N GLN A 63 10.98 5.79 37.22
CA GLN A 63 11.15 5.00 36.00
C GLN A 63 12.24 5.65 35.13
N ARG A 64 13.45 5.05 35.12
CA ARG A 64 14.66 5.60 34.50
C ARG A 64 14.55 5.84 32.99
N MET A 65 13.67 5.12 32.30
CA MET A 65 13.35 5.37 30.90
C MET A 65 11.87 5.13 30.63
N PRO A 66 11.13 6.15 30.17
CA PRO A 66 9.82 5.91 29.60
C PRO A 66 9.93 5.23 28.24
N GLU A 67 8.85 4.57 27.83
CA GLU A 67 8.72 4.01 26.49
C GLU A 67 8.84 5.13 25.44
N LYS A 68 9.65 4.87 24.42
CA LYS A 68 9.98 5.87 23.41
C LYS A 68 10.18 5.25 22.05
N PHE A 69 10.08 6.06 21.02
CA PHE A 69 10.64 5.74 19.72
C PHE A 69 11.30 6.96 19.09
N ASN A 70 12.22 6.69 18.18
CA ASN A 70 12.88 7.72 17.37
C ASN A 70 12.84 7.36 15.89
N VAL A 71 12.89 8.38 15.04
CA VAL A 71 13.12 8.23 13.60
C VAL A 71 14.48 8.80 13.27
N THR A 72 15.36 7.96 12.76
CA THR A 72 16.71 8.31 12.30
C THR A 72 16.77 8.22 10.79
N ILE A 73 17.39 9.21 10.15
CA ILE A 73 17.54 9.26 8.70
C ILE A 73 19.01 9.40 8.35
N ILE A 74 19.48 8.48 7.50
CA ILE A 74 20.89 8.40 7.09
C ILE A 74 20.95 8.43 5.56
N ASP A 75 21.84 9.26 5.02
CA ASP A 75 22.15 9.25 3.59
C ASP A 75 22.90 7.97 3.22
N ALA A 76 22.38 7.24 2.24
CA ALA A 76 22.94 5.98 1.76
C ALA A 76 22.77 5.90 0.24
N PRO A 77 23.47 6.76 -0.54
CA PRO A 77 23.37 6.75 -1.99
C PRO A 77 23.80 5.42 -2.58
N ARG A 78 23.07 4.95 -3.60
CA ARG A 78 23.37 3.71 -4.34
C ARG A 78 23.36 2.45 -3.46
N SER A 79 22.57 2.46 -2.40
CA SER A 79 22.38 1.28 -1.54
C SER A 79 21.05 0.57 -1.82
N SER A 80 20.70 -0.40 -0.98
CA SER A 80 19.43 -1.11 -0.99
C SER A 80 19.00 -1.45 0.44
N LEU A 81 17.72 -1.74 0.64
CA LEU A 81 17.20 -2.16 1.94
C LEU A 81 18.03 -3.31 2.54
N TYR A 82 18.30 -4.36 1.77
CA TYR A 82 19.06 -5.52 2.25
C TYR A 82 20.51 -5.19 2.59
N ALA A 83 21.18 -4.35 1.80
CA ALA A 83 22.54 -3.93 2.09
C ALA A 83 22.62 -3.16 3.41
N GLU A 84 21.64 -2.28 3.67
CA GLU A 84 21.59 -1.46 4.89
C GLU A 84 21.18 -2.28 6.12
N VAL A 85 20.26 -3.24 5.97
CA VAL A 85 19.94 -4.21 7.02
C VAL A 85 21.17 -5.06 7.37
N LYS A 86 21.92 -5.53 6.37
CA LYS A 86 23.17 -6.29 6.60
C LYS A 86 24.21 -5.46 7.35
N LYS A 87 24.36 -4.17 7.01
CA LYS A 87 25.23 -3.25 7.76
C LYS A 87 24.76 -3.09 9.19
N LEU A 88 23.47 -2.83 9.42
CA LEU A 88 22.88 -2.70 10.75
C LEU A 88 23.15 -3.93 11.61
N LEU A 89 22.82 -5.13 11.12
CA LEU A 89 23.07 -6.39 11.82
C LEU A 89 24.57 -6.64 12.07
N ASN A 90 25.42 -6.23 11.12
CA ASN A 90 26.86 -6.30 11.31
C ASN A 90 27.34 -5.36 12.42
N TYR A 91 26.74 -4.19 12.61
CA TYR A 91 27.07 -3.31 13.73
C TYR A 91 26.55 -3.86 15.05
N THR A 92 25.29 -4.30 15.11
CA THR A 92 24.66 -4.74 16.36
C THR A 92 25.24 -6.04 16.91
N ARG A 93 25.66 -6.99 16.06
CA ARG A 93 26.25 -8.27 16.50
C ARG A 93 27.55 -8.14 17.30
N HIS A 94 28.22 -6.99 17.27
CA HIS A 94 29.42 -6.76 18.07
C HIS A 94 29.11 -6.40 19.52
N ASN A 95 27.84 -6.08 19.85
CA ASN A 95 27.41 -5.97 21.24
C ASN A 95 27.26 -7.39 21.81
N PRO A 96 28.05 -7.80 22.82
CA PRO A 96 27.98 -9.16 23.39
C PRO A 96 26.64 -9.46 24.05
N TYR A 97 25.83 -8.43 24.32
CA TYR A 97 24.50 -8.55 24.91
C TYR A 97 23.37 -8.45 23.88
N PHE A 98 23.68 -8.31 22.59
CA PHE A 98 22.67 -8.31 21.53
C PHE A 98 22.08 -9.71 21.34
N LYS A 99 20.76 -9.79 21.37
CA LYS A 99 19.98 -10.98 21.04
C LYS A 99 18.86 -10.61 20.08
N LEU A 100 18.92 -11.14 18.87
CA LEU A 100 17.80 -11.08 17.93
C LEU A 100 16.66 -11.97 18.43
N VAL A 101 15.46 -11.41 18.61
CA VAL A 101 14.27 -12.12 19.08
C VAL A 101 13.41 -12.56 17.89
N ASP A 102 13.17 -11.65 16.95
CA ASP A 102 12.37 -11.90 15.75
C ASP A 102 12.88 -11.02 14.60
N SER A 103 12.69 -11.46 13.36
CA SER A 103 12.90 -10.61 12.20
C SER A 103 12.07 -11.05 11.01
N SER A 104 11.61 -10.10 10.21
CA SER A 104 10.87 -10.37 8.99
C SER A 104 10.99 -9.22 7.99
N THR A 105 10.69 -9.51 6.73
CA THR A 105 10.39 -8.46 5.75
C THR A 105 8.88 -8.32 5.67
N ILE A 106 8.38 -7.11 5.85
CA ILE A 106 6.96 -6.77 5.74
C ILE A 106 6.72 -5.85 4.54
N ILE A 107 5.51 -5.91 3.98
CA ILE A 107 5.04 -4.96 2.96
C ILE A 107 4.11 -3.98 3.65
N ASN A 108 4.52 -2.71 3.70
CA ASN A 108 3.72 -1.63 4.26
C ASN A 108 3.31 -0.68 3.13
N LYS A 109 2.03 -0.75 2.73
CA LYS A 109 1.44 0.06 1.63
C LYS A 109 2.32 0.05 0.37
N GLY A 110 2.67 -1.14 -0.11
CA GLY A 110 3.48 -1.30 -1.32
C GLY A 110 4.98 -1.20 -1.15
N LYS A 111 5.47 -0.74 0.01
CA LYS A 111 6.90 -0.59 0.27
C LYS A 111 7.41 -1.72 1.14
N ARG A 112 8.53 -2.31 0.72
CA ARG A 112 9.28 -3.27 1.55
C ARG A 112 9.90 -2.55 2.74
N GLN A 113 9.75 -3.15 3.91
CA GLN A 113 10.33 -2.69 5.16
C GLN A 113 10.86 -3.92 5.90
N PHE A 114 12.04 -3.81 6.49
CA PHE A 114 12.57 -4.85 7.36
C PHE A 114 12.17 -4.53 8.79
N ARG A 115 11.66 -5.53 9.52
CA ARG A 115 11.36 -5.45 10.94
C ARG A 115 12.29 -6.40 11.68
N MET A 116 12.84 -5.96 12.80
CA MET A 116 13.45 -6.84 13.78
C MET A 116 13.08 -6.43 15.20
N ASP A 117 12.91 -7.43 16.06
CA ASP A 117 12.82 -7.27 17.50
C ASP A 117 14.13 -7.77 18.10
N GLU A 118 14.75 -6.96 18.95
CA GLU A 118 16.02 -7.28 19.60
C GLU A 118 15.95 -7.01 21.10
N ILE A 119 16.85 -7.68 21.82
CA ILE A 119 17.18 -7.40 23.20
C ILE A 119 18.65 -6.97 23.23
N HIS A 120 18.98 -5.92 23.96
CA HIS A 120 20.37 -5.55 24.21
C HIS A 120 20.54 -4.94 25.59
N GLN A 121 21.78 -4.92 26.06
CA GLN A 121 22.19 -4.22 27.27
C GLN A 121 23.24 -3.17 26.91
N GLU A 122 23.15 -2.00 27.51
CA GLU A 122 24.16 -0.96 27.36
C GLU A 122 25.29 -1.15 28.37
N PRO A 123 26.56 -0.93 27.99
CA PRO A 123 27.66 -0.94 28.94
C PRO A 123 27.40 0.08 30.05
N ASN A 124 27.43 -0.36 31.32
CA ASN A 124 27.18 0.43 32.54
C ASN A 124 25.72 0.75 32.86
N ILE A 125 24.74 0.16 32.16
CA ILE A 125 23.34 0.18 32.57
C ILE A 125 22.94 -1.24 32.98
N PRO A 126 22.44 -1.45 34.22
CA PRO A 126 22.03 -2.78 34.68
C PRO A 126 20.76 -3.27 33.97
N ASP A 127 20.01 -2.35 33.39
CA ASP A 127 18.74 -2.63 32.73
C ASP A 127 18.95 -3.22 31.33
N THR A 128 18.16 -4.24 31.03
CA THR A 128 18.07 -4.86 29.70
C THR A 128 16.94 -4.21 28.91
N PHE A 129 17.22 -3.86 27.67
CA PHE A 129 16.27 -3.19 26.78
C PHE A 129 15.67 -4.16 25.78
N PHE A 130 14.41 -3.93 25.44
CA PHE A 130 13.77 -4.48 24.26
C PHE A 130 13.58 -3.37 23.23
N ALA A 131 13.87 -3.65 21.96
CA ALA A 131 13.63 -2.72 20.88
C ALA A 131 12.98 -3.40 19.66
N SER A 132 11.99 -2.72 19.08
CA SER A 132 11.47 -3.02 17.74
C SER A 132 12.04 -2.00 16.76
N ILE A 133 12.77 -2.49 15.76
CA ILE A 133 13.45 -1.68 14.76
C ILE A 133 12.84 -1.95 13.39
N PHE A 134 12.53 -0.87 12.69
CA PHE A 134 11.97 -0.87 11.36
C PHE A 134 12.88 -0.11 10.42
N VAL A 135 13.31 -0.79 9.36
CA VAL A 135 14.22 -0.22 8.35
C VAL A 135 13.48 -0.10 7.03
N SER A 136 13.48 1.10 6.47
CA SER A 136 12.99 1.37 5.12
C SER A 136 14.08 2.08 4.32
N TYR A 137 14.14 1.80 3.03
CA TYR A 137 15.04 2.48 2.11
C TYR A 137 14.23 3.15 0.99
N THR A 138 14.41 4.45 0.79
CA THR A 138 13.72 5.21 -0.26
C THR A 138 14.54 6.45 -0.60
N ASN A 139 14.65 6.77 -1.89
CA ASN A 139 15.32 7.98 -2.39
C ASN A 139 16.75 8.17 -1.84
N ASN A 140 17.59 7.14 -1.91
CA ASN A 140 18.98 7.17 -1.42
C ASN A 140 19.12 7.45 0.09
N LYS A 141 18.07 7.22 0.87
CA LYS A 141 18.07 7.40 2.33
C LYS A 141 17.57 6.14 3.02
N VAL A 142 18.20 5.84 4.16
CA VAL A 142 17.72 4.85 5.12
C VAL A 142 16.93 5.57 6.19
N TYR A 143 15.76 5.05 6.48
CA TYR A 143 14.89 5.48 7.57
C TYR A 143 14.86 4.35 8.58
N LEU A 144 15.28 4.63 9.80
CA LEU A 144 15.21 3.71 10.93
C LEU A 144 14.20 4.26 11.93
N LEU A 145 13.13 3.51 12.18
CA LEU A 145 12.28 3.74 13.34
C LEU A 145 12.67 2.72 14.40
N THR A 146 13.14 3.21 15.56
CA THR A 146 13.52 2.38 16.70
C THR A 146 12.58 2.72 17.84
N ALA A 147 11.78 1.75 18.28
CA ALA A 147 10.93 1.87 19.46
C ALA A 147 11.48 0.98 20.58
N SER A 148 11.65 1.50 21.79
CA SER A 148 12.29 0.78 22.89
C SER A 148 11.59 0.95 24.23
N THR A 149 11.73 -0.08 25.06
CA THR A 149 11.29 -0.14 26.46
C THR A 149 12.26 -1.02 27.26
N LEU A 150 12.07 -1.11 28.58
CA LEU A 150 12.75 -2.10 29.40
C LEU A 150 12.17 -3.50 29.13
N LEU A 151 13.02 -4.52 29.16
CA LEU A 151 12.64 -5.91 28.89
C LEU A 151 11.41 -6.39 29.70
N PRO A 152 11.24 -6.05 31.00
CA PRO A 152 10.05 -6.45 31.75
C PRO A 152 8.72 -5.97 31.15
N PHE A 153 8.73 -4.87 30.39
CA PHE A 153 7.53 -4.29 29.77
C PHE A 153 7.36 -4.67 28.29
N SER A 154 8.27 -5.49 27.73
CA SER A 154 8.26 -5.77 26.30
C SER A 154 6.99 -6.47 25.81
N ALA A 155 6.36 -7.29 26.65
CA ALA A 155 5.15 -8.01 26.28
C ALA A 155 3.99 -7.04 26.01
N ASP A 156 3.87 -5.98 26.82
CA ASP A 156 2.80 -5.00 26.72
C ASP A 156 3.02 -4.02 25.55
N PHE A 157 4.29 -3.62 25.33
CA PHE A 157 4.61 -2.59 24.34
C PHE A 157 4.97 -3.10 22.96
N ARG A 158 5.36 -4.37 22.80
CA ARG A 158 5.67 -4.95 21.47
C ARG A 158 4.50 -4.79 20.48
N PRO A 159 3.24 -5.10 20.82
CA PRO A 159 2.12 -4.87 19.91
C PRO A 159 1.97 -3.39 19.50
N LEU A 160 2.12 -2.46 20.46
CA LEU A 160 2.05 -1.03 20.19
C LEU A 160 3.19 -0.58 19.27
N PHE A 161 4.42 -1.03 19.51
CA PHE A 161 5.57 -0.70 18.67
C PHE A 161 5.41 -1.24 17.25
N HIS A 162 4.80 -2.42 17.10
CA HIS A 162 4.47 -2.97 15.78
C HIS A 162 3.38 -2.15 15.08
N GLN A 163 2.37 -1.67 15.82
CA GLN A 163 1.35 -0.76 15.28
C GLN A 163 1.96 0.58 14.83
N VAL A 164 2.87 1.16 15.63
CA VAL A 164 3.64 2.36 15.27
C VAL A 164 4.49 2.09 14.02
N GLY A 165 5.23 0.99 13.97
CA GLY A 165 6.03 0.60 12.80
C GLY A 165 5.20 0.35 11.53
N ALA A 166 3.99 -0.21 11.67
CA ALA A 166 3.04 -0.40 10.57
C ALA A 166 2.45 0.93 10.08
N SER A 167 2.39 1.96 10.93
CA SER A 167 1.97 3.30 10.52
C SER A 167 3.08 4.11 9.83
N PHE A 168 4.34 3.65 9.91
CA PHE A 168 5.51 4.37 9.43
C PHE A 168 5.59 4.37 7.90
N LYS A 169 5.69 5.56 7.30
CA LYS A 169 5.80 5.76 5.85
C LYS A 169 6.97 6.66 5.55
N THR A 170 7.69 6.37 4.48
CA THR A 170 8.92 7.07 4.09
C THR A 170 8.90 7.52 2.64
N GLY A 171 9.71 8.52 2.33
CA GLY A 171 9.75 9.20 1.05
C GLY A 171 8.75 10.35 0.95
N LYS A 172 8.92 11.19 -0.08
CA LYS A 172 7.91 12.19 -0.42
C LYS A 172 6.61 11.43 -0.70
N ALA A 173 5.47 12.00 -0.31
CA ALA A 173 4.26 11.72 -1.06
C ALA A 173 4.54 12.24 -2.47
N SER A 174 5.11 11.39 -3.31
CA SER A 174 5.26 11.67 -4.73
C SER A 174 3.84 11.84 -5.21
N ARG A 175 3.53 13.00 -5.78
CA ARG A 175 2.29 13.09 -6.53
C ARG A 175 2.43 12.10 -7.67
N LYS A 176 1.62 11.06 -7.64
CA LYS A 176 1.65 10.02 -8.65
C LYS A 176 0.68 10.40 -9.74
N GLU A 177 1.10 10.18 -10.98
CA GLU A 177 0.20 10.33 -12.11
C GLU A 177 -0.93 9.30 -11.99
N ARG A 178 -2.17 9.78 -12.07
CA ARG A 178 -3.39 8.99 -11.93
C ARG A 178 -4.41 9.42 -12.97
N LEU A 179 -5.23 8.47 -13.39
CA LEU A 179 -6.36 8.73 -14.26
C LEU A 179 -7.61 8.99 -13.43
N LYS A 180 -8.05 10.25 -13.36
CA LYS A 180 -9.27 10.63 -12.66
C LYS A 180 -10.48 10.44 -13.55
N ILE A 181 -11.40 9.61 -13.10
CA ILE A 181 -12.67 9.32 -13.78
C ILE A 181 -13.82 9.94 -12.99
N ALA A 182 -14.68 10.69 -13.69
CA ALA A 182 -15.90 11.24 -13.10
C ALA A 182 -17.04 10.21 -13.22
N PHE A 183 -17.30 9.48 -12.15
CA PHE A 183 -18.36 8.46 -12.13
C PHE A 183 -19.75 9.08 -12.25
N PRO A 184 -20.74 8.32 -12.80
CA PRO A 184 -22.13 8.76 -12.83
C PRO A 184 -22.65 9.05 -11.42
N ALA A 185 -23.22 10.24 -11.21
CA ALA A 185 -23.70 10.67 -9.88
C ALA A 185 -24.83 9.79 -9.31
N ALA A 186 -25.55 9.06 -10.16
CA ALA A 186 -26.65 8.19 -9.76
C ALA A 186 -26.19 6.93 -8.99
N GLU A 187 -24.91 6.54 -9.13
CA GLU A 187 -24.39 5.29 -8.60
C GLU A 187 -23.24 5.55 -7.64
N LYS A 188 -23.32 4.99 -6.43
CA LYS A 188 -22.24 5.06 -5.44
C LYS A 188 -21.34 3.84 -5.61
N TRP A 189 -20.03 4.07 -5.48
CA TRP A 189 -19.01 3.06 -5.72
C TRP A 189 -18.18 2.83 -4.46
N LYS A 190 -17.84 1.57 -4.18
CA LYS A 190 -16.93 1.18 -3.11
C LYS A 190 -15.71 0.46 -3.66
N ALA A 191 -14.54 0.77 -3.12
CA ALA A 191 -13.31 0.07 -3.47
C ALA A 191 -13.26 -1.27 -2.73
N ILE A 192 -13.00 -2.35 -3.47
CA ILE A 192 -12.77 -3.70 -2.92
C ILE A 192 -11.30 -4.11 -2.98
N ILE A 193 -10.54 -3.49 -3.88
CA ILE A 193 -9.09 -3.59 -3.97
C ILE A 193 -8.57 -2.17 -4.19
N ASP A 194 -7.54 -1.82 -3.43
CA ASP A 194 -6.77 -0.59 -3.61
C ASP A 194 -5.33 -0.91 -3.20
N THR A 195 -4.53 -1.27 -4.19
CA THR A 195 -3.14 -1.70 -4.01
C THR A 195 -2.23 -0.87 -4.88
N ASP A 196 -1.06 -0.55 -4.33
CA ASP A 196 0.02 0.12 -5.02
C ASP A 196 1.26 -0.68 -4.64
N VAL A 197 1.82 -1.46 -5.57
CA VAL A 197 2.96 -2.35 -5.32
C VAL A 197 3.99 -2.16 -6.43
N ASP A 198 5.22 -1.87 -6.04
CA ASP A 198 6.33 -1.55 -6.93
C ASP A 198 5.97 -0.39 -7.89
N ASN A 199 5.61 -0.72 -9.14
CA ASN A 199 5.24 0.22 -10.21
C ASN A 199 3.81 -0.01 -10.72
N LEU A 200 2.99 -0.79 -10.02
CA LEU A 200 1.62 -1.08 -10.43
C LEU A 200 0.65 -0.66 -9.32
N ALA A 201 -0.18 0.34 -9.62
CA ALA A 201 -1.33 0.68 -8.82
C ALA A 201 -2.59 0.07 -9.45
N THR A 202 -3.37 -0.67 -8.66
CA THR A 202 -4.61 -1.32 -9.08
C THR A 202 -5.72 -0.95 -8.11
N ARG A 203 -6.85 -0.52 -8.68
CA ARG A 203 -8.07 -0.25 -7.94
C ARG A 203 -9.23 -1.01 -8.57
N GLN A 204 -10.00 -1.72 -7.75
CA GLN A 204 -11.25 -2.35 -8.18
C GLN A 204 -12.41 -1.78 -7.41
N LEU A 205 -13.46 -1.43 -8.15
CA LEU A 205 -14.64 -0.74 -7.66
C LEU A 205 -15.89 -1.54 -8.04
N LEU A 206 -16.81 -1.63 -7.09
CA LEU A 206 -18.15 -2.18 -7.27
C LEU A 206 -19.21 -1.13 -6.89
N PRO A 207 -20.42 -1.22 -7.44
CA PRO A 207 -21.57 -0.54 -6.87
C PRO A 207 -21.71 -0.84 -5.38
N GLU A 208 -22.09 0.16 -4.58
CA GLU A 208 -22.08 0.07 -3.11
C GLU A 208 -22.98 -1.07 -2.59
N ASN A 209 -24.06 -1.38 -3.31
CA ASN A 209 -25.03 -2.43 -3.03
C ASN A 209 -24.61 -3.85 -3.50
N GLU A 210 -23.47 -4.00 -4.19
CA GLU A 210 -23.00 -5.30 -4.71
C GLU A 210 -21.90 -5.93 -3.84
N THR A 211 -21.59 -7.22 -4.03
CA THR A 211 -20.49 -7.91 -3.35
C THR A 211 -19.52 -8.53 -4.34
N PRO A 212 -18.26 -8.83 -3.95
CA PRO A 212 -17.31 -9.50 -4.83
C PRO A 212 -17.79 -10.83 -5.41
N ASP A 213 -18.64 -11.56 -4.69
CA ASP A 213 -19.22 -12.82 -5.15
C ASP A 213 -20.43 -12.60 -6.06
N ASN A 214 -21.19 -11.52 -5.83
CA ASN A 214 -22.43 -11.21 -6.54
C ASN A 214 -22.44 -9.78 -7.08
N TRP A 215 -21.59 -9.53 -8.08
CA TRP A 215 -21.56 -8.28 -8.83
C TRP A 215 -22.18 -8.43 -10.22
N THR A 216 -22.75 -7.35 -10.74
CA THR A 216 -23.22 -7.23 -12.13
C THR A 216 -22.36 -6.24 -12.92
N GLN A 217 -21.74 -5.28 -12.24
CA GLN A 217 -20.81 -4.32 -12.82
C GLN A 217 -19.52 -4.22 -11.99
N LEU A 218 -18.37 -4.30 -12.65
CA LEU A 218 -17.06 -4.16 -12.01
C LEU A 218 -16.18 -3.21 -12.80
N LEU A 219 -15.63 -2.22 -12.13
CA LEU A 219 -14.64 -1.33 -12.71
C LEU A 219 -13.26 -1.67 -12.18
N ASN A 220 -12.28 -1.72 -13.06
CA ASN A 220 -10.88 -1.92 -12.71
C ASN A 220 -10.04 -0.81 -13.32
N GLU A 221 -9.24 -0.15 -12.48
CA GLU A 221 -8.28 0.87 -12.84
C GLU A 221 -6.88 0.33 -12.55
N MET A 222 -6.00 0.38 -13.55
CA MET A 222 -4.59 0.04 -13.41
C MET A 222 -3.74 1.20 -13.90
N THR A 223 -2.72 1.54 -13.12
CA THR A 223 -1.69 2.50 -13.49
C THR A 223 -0.34 1.81 -13.39
N MET A 224 0.34 1.68 -14.53
CA MET A 224 1.71 1.20 -14.63
C MET A 224 2.64 2.41 -14.63
N GLU A 225 3.21 2.70 -13.46
CA GLU A 225 4.18 3.80 -13.27
C GLU A 225 5.42 3.54 -14.12
N GLN A 226 5.91 4.58 -14.81
CA GLN A 226 7.00 4.49 -15.78
C GLN A 226 6.68 3.59 -16.99
N GLY A 227 5.43 3.14 -17.13
CA GLY A 227 4.94 2.40 -18.29
C GLY A 227 4.97 3.29 -19.53
N GLN A 228 5.66 2.83 -20.56
CA GLN A 228 5.75 3.52 -21.85
C GLN A 228 5.36 2.56 -22.98
N VAL A 229 4.35 2.95 -23.75
CA VAL A 229 3.94 2.25 -24.96
C VAL A 229 4.37 3.02 -26.20
N THR A 230 5.12 2.35 -27.07
CA THR A 230 5.54 2.89 -28.37
C THR A 230 4.42 2.78 -29.41
N SER A 231 3.52 1.81 -29.24
CA SER A 231 2.37 1.55 -30.10
C SER A 231 1.13 1.18 -29.29
N ILE A 232 0.03 1.90 -29.52
CA ILE A 232 -1.25 1.57 -28.88
C ILE A 232 -1.80 0.23 -29.37
N ASP A 233 -1.49 -0.17 -30.61
CA ASP A 233 -1.95 -1.44 -31.18
C ASP A 233 -1.32 -2.64 -30.45
N GLN A 234 -0.06 -2.51 -30.05
CA GLN A 234 0.60 -3.51 -29.21
C GLN A 234 -0.04 -3.58 -27.82
N ALA A 235 -0.36 -2.43 -27.23
CA ALA A 235 -1.04 -2.37 -25.94
C ALA A 235 -2.40 -3.09 -26.00
N ILE A 236 -3.24 -2.77 -27.00
CA ILE A 236 -4.53 -3.46 -27.21
C ILE A 236 -4.30 -4.97 -27.29
N LYS A 237 -3.35 -5.43 -28.12
CA LYS A 237 -3.04 -6.86 -28.27
C LYS A 237 -2.65 -7.53 -26.95
N SER A 238 -1.88 -6.85 -26.09
CA SER A 238 -1.48 -7.37 -24.78
C SER A 238 -2.69 -7.60 -23.86
N PHE A 239 -3.63 -6.66 -23.79
CA PHE A 239 -4.82 -6.81 -22.94
C PHE A 239 -5.85 -7.77 -23.53
N THR A 240 -6.01 -7.80 -24.85
CA THR A 240 -6.95 -8.72 -25.50
C THR A 240 -6.41 -10.15 -25.55
N GLY A 241 -5.09 -10.33 -25.62
CA GLY A 241 -4.47 -11.65 -25.66
C GLY A 241 -4.79 -12.50 -24.44
N ALA A 242 -4.77 -11.90 -23.24
CA ALA A 242 -5.16 -12.57 -22.01
C ALA A 242 -6.65 -12.97 -22.01
N ALA A 243 -7.52 -12.08 -22.49
CA ALA A 243 -8.95 -12.36 -22.59
C ALA A 243 -9.25 -13.49 -23.60
N LEU A 244 -8.56 -13.50 -24.75
CA LEU A 244 -8.71 -14.53 -25.77
C LEU A 244 -8.16 -15.89 -25.34
N GLN A 245 -7.15 -15.93 -24.45
CA GLN A 245 -6.68 -17.19 -23.86
C GLN A 245 -7.74 -17.81 -22.93
N GLN A 246 -8.47 -16.97 -22.17
CA GLN A 246 -9.51 -17.42 -21.24
C GLN A 246 -10.83 -17.72 -21.96
N SER A 247 -11.15 -16.94 -22.99
CA SER A 247 -12.35 -17.08 -23.80
C SER A 247 -11.97 -17.01 -25.29
N PRO A 248 -11.62 -18.16 -25.92
CA PRO A 248 -11.18 -18.20 -27.31
C PRO A 248 -12.23 -17.70 -28.32
N ASN A 249 -13.51 -17.72 -27.94
CA ASN A 249 -14.62 -17.22 -28.76
C ASN A 249 -14.93 -15.74 -28.51
N ALA A 250 -14.12 -15.04 -27.70
CA ALA A 250 -14.34 -13.62 -27.45
C ALA A 250 -14.09 -12.80 -28.71
N THR A 251 -14.94 -11.80 -28.93
CA THR A 251 -14.82 -10.87 -30.04
C THR A 251 -14.24 -9.55 -29.54
N VAL A 252 -13.14 -9.12 -30.16
CA VAL A 252 -12.54 -7.80 -29.90
C VAL A 252 -13.03 -6.81 -30.94
N THR A 253 -13.58 -5.68 -30.51
CA THR A 253 -13.99 -4.60 -31.42
C THR A 253 -13.31 -3.30 -31.02
N LEU A 254 -12.53 -2.73 -31.94
CA LEU A 254 -11.96 -1.40 -31.79
C LEU A 254 -13.02 -0.33 -32.07
N LEU A 255 -13.25 0.57 -31.11
CA LEU A 255 -14.27 1.62 -31.23
C LEU A 255 -13.64 2.95 -31.63
N ALA A 256 -12.49 3.29 -31.07
CA ALA A 256 -11.69 4.44 -31.45
C ALA A 256 -10.24 4.27 -30.99
N LYS A 257 -9.29 4.92 -31.66
CA LYS A 257 -7.91 5.01 -31.20
C LYS A 257 -7.22 6.24 -31.73
N GLU A 258 -6.12 6.58 -31.07
CA GLU A 258 -5.10 7.48 -31.54
C GLU A 258 -3.73 6.88 -31.23
N ASN A 259 -2.82 6.90 -32.19
CA ASN A 259 -1.47 6.33 -32.05
C ASN A 259 -0.38 7.34 -32.41
N LEU A 260 -0.59 8.61 -32.04
CA LEU A 260 0.39 9.68 -32.25
C LEU A 260 1.36 9.76 -31.05
N PRO A 261 2.63 10.14 -31.26
CA PRO A 261 3.54 10.43 -30.15
C PRO A 261 2.91 11.40 -29.14
N LYS A 262 2.99 11.06 -27.84
CA LYS A 262 2.38 11.80 -26.71
C LYS A 262 0.83 11.84 -26.69
N ARG A 263 0.16 11.23 -27.66
CA ARG A 263 -1.32 11.12 -27.72
C ARG A 263 -1.71 9.71 -28.15
N ARG A 264 -1.34 8.73 -27.33
CA ARG A 264 -1.68 7.32 -27.55
C ARG A 264 -2.82 6.92 -26.65
N TRP A 265 -3.95 6.55 -27.23
CA TRP A 265 -5.08 6.01 -26.48
C TRP A 265 -5.94 5.11 -27.36
N ALA A 266 -6.69 4.20 -26.75
CA ALA A 266 -7.67 3.39 -27.46
C ALA A 266 -8.89 3.10 -26.59
N LEU A 267 -10.05 3.06 -27.24
CA LEU A 267 -11.31 2.60 -26.70
C LEU A 267 -11.72 1.36 -27.50
N PHE A 268 -11.87 0.23 -26.85
CA PHE A 268 -12.25 -1.02 -27.49
C PHE A 268 -13.08 -1.88 -26.53
N LYS A 269 -13.83 -2.83 -27.06
CA LYS A 269 -14.59 -3.79 -26.27
C LYS A 269 -14.12 -5.21 -26.54
N VAL A 270 -14.26 -6.05 -25.53
CA VAL A 270 -14.09 -7.50 -25.62
C VAL A 270 -15.40 -8.11 -25.16
N GLU A 271 -16.06 -8.82 -26.05
CA GLU A 271 -17.35 -9.46 -25.78
C GLU A 271 -17.17 -10.97 -25.78
N SER A 272 -17.39 -11.58 -24.61
CA SER A 272 -17.20 -13.01 -24.40
C SER A 272 -18.56 -13.69 -24.29
N PRO A 273 -18.95 -14.49 -25.31
CA PRO A 273 -20.21 -15.21 -25.26
C PRO A 273 -20.19 -16.28 -24.16
N VAL A 274 -21.39 -16.76 -23.80
CA VAL A 274 -21.54 -17.91 -22.88
C VAL A 274 -20.71 -19.08 -23.40
N SER A 275 -19.96 -19.72 -22.52
CA SER A 275 -19.29 -20.99 -22.79
C SER A 275 -19.78 -22.08 -21.83
N ALA A 276 -19.43 -23.33 -22.12
CA ALA A 276 -19.80 -24.46 -21.25
C ALA A 276 -19.18 -24.39 -19.84
N VAL A 277 -18.10 -23.61 -19.65
CA VAL A 277 -17.27 -23.60 -18.43
C VAL A 277 -17.31 -22.24 -17.72
N GLN A 278 -17.68 -21.17 -18.43
CA GLN A 278 -17.60 -19.81 -17.90
C GLN A 278 -18.84 -19.00 -18.28
N ALA A 279 -19.40 -18.32 -17.26
CA ALA A 279 -20.43 -17.32 -17.43
C ALA A 279 -19.93 -16.19 -18.34
N PRO A 280 -20.81 -15.59 -19.17
CA PRO A 280 -20.39 -14.54 -20.09
C PRO A 280 -19.93 -13.32 -19.32
N GLN A 281 -18.86 -12.69 -19.80
CA GLN A 281 -18.34 -11.44 -19.23
C GLN A 281 -17.78 -10.56 -20.34
N SER A 282 -18.44 -9.45 -20.60
CA SER A 282 -18.00 -8.45 -21.59
C SER A 282 -17.40 -7.24 -20.92
N GLN A 283 -16.43 -6.62 -21.58
CA GLN A 283 -15.59 -5.58 -21.01
C GLN A 283 -15.41 -4.43 -22.01
N LEU A 284 -15.57 -3.19 -21.54
CA LEU A 284 -15.21 -1.98 -22.29
C LEU A 284 -13.91 -1.42 -21.72
N TYR A 285 -12.87 -1.39 -22.55
CA TYR A 285 -11.54 -0.93 -22.20
C TYR A 285 -11.28 0.47 -22.71
N TYR A 286 -10.65 1.28 -21.87
CA TYR A 286 -9.95 2.49 -22.26
C TYR A 286 -8.51 2.42 -21.78
N VAL A 287 -7.57 2.60 -22.71
CA VAL A 287 -6.15 2.58 -22.43
C VAL A 287 -5.52 3.87 -22.93
N MET A 288 -4.56 4.42 -22.19
CA MET A 288 -3.90 5.66 -22.59
C MET A 288 -2.48 5.78 -22.04
N GLN A 289 -1.61 6.40 -22.85
CA GLN A 289 -0.29 6.84 -22.43
C GLN A 289 -0.39 8.24 -21.81
N GLY A 290 -0.13 8.34 -20.51
CA GLY A 290 0.12 9.61 -19.84
C GLY A 290 1.59 10.03 -19.93
N PRO A 291 1.95 11.22 -19.40
CA PRO A 291 3.34 11.68 -19.34
C PRO A 291 4.29 10.72 -18.63
N GLU A 292 3.90 10.15 -17.49
CA GLU A 292 4.75 9.35 -16.61
C GLU A 292 4.28 7.90 -16.47
N ALA A 293 3.03 7.60 -16.81
CA ALA A 293 2.45 6.28 -16.62
C ALA A 293 1.61 5.82 -17.82
N PHE A 294 1.39 4.52 -17.88
CA PHE A 294 0.43 3.93 -18.78
C PHE A 294 -0.81 3.49 -17.98
N HIS A 295 -1.97 3.99 -18.38
CA HIS A 295 -3.23 3.79 -17.68
C HIS A 295 -4.13 2.84 -18.46
N VAL A 296 -4.78 1.95 -17.72
CA VAL A 296 -5.78 1.01 -18.24
C VAL A 296 -6.97 1.09 -17.31
N VAL A 297 -8.14 1.40 -17.86
CA VAL A 297 -9.40 1.23 -17.16
C VAL A 297 -10.29 0.33 -17.99
N PHE A 298 -11.01 -0.56 -17.33
CA PHE A 298 -12.12 -1.23 -17.97
C PHE A 298 -13.30 -1.35 -17.03
N ILE A 299 -14.48 -1.37 -17.64
CA ILE A 299 -15.72 -1.75 -16.97
C ILE A 299 -16.25 -3.05 -17.55
N ALA A 300 -16.56 -3.98 -16.66
CA ALA A 300 -17.05 -5.32 -16.98
C ALA A 300 -18.53 -5.46 -16.61
N ARG A 301 -19.26 -6.25 -17.40
CA ARG A 301 -20.60 -6.76 -17.08
C ARG A 301 -20.65 -8.26 -17.30
N LYS A 302 -21.42 -8.98 -16.48
CA LYS A 302 -21.69 -10.42 -16.65
C LYS A 302 -22.72 -10.70 -17.76
N GLU A 303 -22.41 -10.23 -18.97
CA GLU A 303 -23.27 -10.32 -20.15
C GLU A 303 -22.42 -10.69 -21.38
N SER A 304 -23.04 -11.34 -22.38
CA SER A 304 -22.35 -11.78 -23.60
C SER A 304 -21.99 -10.65 -24.54
N PHE A 305 -22.72 -9.54 -24.48
CA PHE A 305 -22.55 -8.36 -25.31
C PHE A 305 -22.85 -7.11 -24.49
N LEU A 306 -22.21 -6.00 -24.85
CA LEU A 306 -22.48 -4.70 -24.23
C LEU A 306 -23.51 -3.93 -25.03
N LEU A 307 -24.55 -3.43 -24.33
CA LEU A 307 -25.57 -2.59 -24.96
C LEU A 307 -24.96 -1.31 -25.56
N PRO A 308 -25.43 -0.83 -26.73
CA PRO A 308 -24.93 0.41 -27.31
C PRO A 308 -25.02 1.63 -26.39
N SER A 309 -26.07 1.72 -25.57
CA SER A 309 -26.25 2.77 -24.55
C SER A 309 -25.17 2.71 -23.46
N PHE A 310 -24.80 1.50 -23.04
CA PHE A 310 -23.72 1.28 -22.07
C PHE A 310 -22.38 1.71 -22.66
N ILE A 311 -22.07 1.27 -23.89
CA ILE A 311 -20.84 1.62 -24.60
C ILE A 311 -20.72 3.14 -24.75
N LYS A 312 -21.81 3.82 -25.15
CA LYS A 312 -21.84 5.27 -25.31
C LYS A 312 -21.60 5.98 -23.97
N THR A 313 -22.30 5.58 -22.92
CA THR A 313 -22.19 6.21 -21.59
C THR A 313 -20.78 6.10 -21.04
N TRP A 314 -20.23 4.89 -20.98
CA TRP A 314 -18.90 4.66 -20.41
C TRP A 314 -17.77 5.11 -21.34
N GLY A 315 -17.96 5.01 -22.65
CA GLY A 315 -17.02 5.58 -23.63
C GLY A 315 -16.91 7.10 -23.51
N ASP A 316 -18.00 7.80 -23.21
CA ASP A 316 -17.98 9.25 -22.95
C ASP A 316 -17.31 9.58 -21.61
N ILE A 317 -17.57 8.80 -20.56
CA ILE A 317 -16.92 8.94 -19.24
C ILE A 317 -15.40 8.77 -19.36
N PHE A 318 -14.96 7.70 -20.01
CA PHE A 318 -13.53 7.42 -20.18
C PHE A 318 -12.82 8.49 -21.01
N ARG A 319 -13.44 8.97 -22.10
CA ARG A 319 -12.84 10.04 -22.92
C ARG A 319 -12.77 11.40 -22.22
N LYS A 320 -13.59 11.64 -21.19
CA LYS A 320 -13.58 12.85 -20.36
C LYS A 320 -12.67 12.74 -19.13
N SER A 321 -12.04 11.59 -18.93
CA SER A 321 -11.08 11.39 -17.83
C SER A 321 -9.91 12.36 -17.93
N GLN A 322 -9.29 12.65 -16.78
CA GLN A 322 -8.21 13.63 -16.67
C GLN A 322 -7.01 13.02 -15.97
N ILE A 323 -5.82 13.34 -16.47
CA ILE A 323 -4.59 13.05 -15.75
C ILE A 323 -4.48 14.01 -14.57
N VAL A 324 -4.31 13.46 -13.38
CA VAL A 324 -4.08 14.22 -12.15
C VAL A 324 -2.81 13.73 -11.46
N TYR A 325 -2.24 14.58 -10.62
CA TYR A 325 -1.07 14.31 -9.81
C TYR A 325 -1.48 14.38 -8.35
N GLU A 326 -1.66 13.21 -7.71
CA GLU A 326 -2.15 13.09 -6.33
C GLU A 326 -1.18 12.40 -5.36
#